data_AF-G5NJ82-F1
#
_entry.id   AF-G5NJ82-F1
#
_cell.length_a   1.000
_cell.length_b   1.000
_cell.length_c   1.000
_cell.angle_alpha   90.00
_cell.angle_beta   90.00
_cell.angle_gamma   90.00
#
_symmetry.space_group_name_H-M   'P 1'
#
loop_
_entity.id
_entity.type
_entity.pdbx_description
1 polymer ?
#
loop_
_entity_poly.entity_id
_entity_poly.type
_entity_poly.pdbx_seq_one_letter_code
_entity_poly.pdbx_strand_id
1 'polypeptide(L)' 'MAANALVRARIDETLKNQAADVLAEMGLTISDLIRITLTKVAREKALFAF' A
#
# COMPACT_ATOMS: atom_id res chain seq x y z
N MET A 1 15.12 -7.48 -17.71
CA MET A 1 15.50 -7.14 -16.33
C MET A 1 14.22 -6.85 -15.56
N ALA A 2 13.92 -7.59 -14.49
CA ALA A 2 12.77 -7.27 -13.67
C ALA A 2 13.02 -5.92 -12.98
N ALA A 3 12.22 -4.91 -13.32
CA ALA A 3 12.30 -3.60 -12.70
C ALA A 3 11.70 -3.70 -11.28
N ASN A 4 12.51 -4.11 -10.31
CA ASN A 4 12.14 -4.16 -8.89
C ASN A 4 12.24 -2.75 -8.28
N ALA A 5 11.44 -1.81 -8.79
CA ALA A 5 11.37 -0.46 -8.24
C ALA A 5 10.81 -0.52 -6.81
N LEU A 6 11.47 0.20 -5.89
CA LEU A 6 11.06 0.26 -4.49
C LEU A 6 10.20 1.50 -4.24
N VAL A 7 9.11 1.31 -3.50
CA VAL A 7 8.29 2.42 -2.98
C VAL A 7 8.80 2.78 -1.59
N ARG A 8 9.15 4.06 -1.39
CA ARG A 8 9.56 4.61 -0.08
C ARG A 8 8.70 5.83 0.23
N ALA A 9 8.08 5.84 1.40
CA ALA A 9 7.29 6.96 1.89
C ALA A 9 7.61 7.22 3.36
N ARG A 10 7.66 8.50 3.75
CA ARG A 10 7.72 8.87 5.16
C ARG A 10 6.30 8.81 5.72
N ILE A 11 6.18 8.21 6.90
CA ILE A 11 4.93 8.08 7.64
C ILE A 11 5.28 8.09 9.12
N ASP A 12 4.34 8.53 9.96
CA ASP A 12 4.43 8.37 11.40
C ASP A 12 4.57 6.88 11.78
N GLU A 13 5.45 6.59 12.75
CA GLU A 13 5.75 5.21 13.14
C GLU A 13 4.58 4.53 13.84
N THR A 14 3.88 5.24 14.72
CA THR A 14 2.71 4.71 15.42
C THR A 14 1.59 4.39 14.43
N LEU A 15 1.32 5.31 13.49
CA LEU A 15 0.34 5.08 12.43
C LEU A 15 0.71 3.87 11.55
N LYS A 16 1.99 3.73 11.19
CA LYS A 16 2.48 2.59 10.40
C LYS A 16 2.23 1.27 11.10
N ASN A 17 2.51 1.18 12.41
CA ASN A 17 2.34 -0.04 13.19
C ASN A 17 0.86 -0.41 13.33
N GLN A 18 0.00 0.57 13.65
CA GLN A 18 -1.45 0.35 13.72
C GLN A 18 -2.02 -0.15 12.39
N ALA A 19 -1.60 0.45 11.27
CA ALA A 19 -2.03 -0.01 9.95
C ALA A 19 -1.51 -1.43 9.64
N ALA A 20 -0.30 -1.78 10.08
CA ALA A 20 0.24 -3.13 9.91
C ALA A 20 -0.58 -4.17 10.68
N ASP A 21 -0.97 -3.88 11.92
CA ASP A 21 -1.76 -4.79 12.75
C ASP A 21 -3.13 -5.07 12.13
N VAL A 22 -3.84 -4.02 11.69
CA VAL A 22 -5.16 -4.16 11.03
C VAL A 22 -5.06 -4.95 9.73
N LEU A 23 -4.00 -4.72 8.94
CA LEU A 23 -3.79 -5.50 7.70
C LEU A 23 -3.44 -6.95 8.00
N ALA A 24 -2.70 -7.22 9.08
CA ALA A 24 -2.34 -8.58 9.48
C ALA A 24 -3.57 -9.41 9.88
N GLU A 25 -4.59 -8.80 10.49
CA GLU A 25 -5.89 -9.45 10.74
C GLU A 25 -6.57 -9.92 9.44
N MET A 26 -6.28 -9.26 8.31
CA MET A 26 -6.75 -9.62 6.97
C MET A 26 -5.77 -10.52 6.21
N GLY A 27 -4.64 -10.91 6.82
CA GLY A 27 -3.57 -11.69 6.17
C GLY A 27 -2.76 -10.89 5.14
N LEU A 28 -2.75 -9.57 5.24
CA LEU A 28 -2.07 -8.67 4.31
C LEU A 28 -0.91 -7.93 4.99
N THR A 29 0.09 -7.53 4.20
CA THR A 29 1.15 -6.61 4.63
C THR A 29 0.92 -5.20 4.08
N ILE A 30 1.62 -4.20 4.64
CA ILE A 30 1.68 -2.85 4.06
C ILE A 30 2.11 -2.89 2.58
N SER A 31 3.04 -3.79 2.24
CA SER A 31 3.52 -3.93 0.86
C SER A 31 2.44 -4.45 -0.08
N ASP A 32 1.55 -5.34 0.41
CA ASP A 32 0.41 -5.82 -0.36
C ASP A 32 -0.58 -4.69 -0.61
N LEU A 33 -0.92 -3.93 0.44
CA LEU A 33 -1.78 -2.76 0.31
C LEU A 33 -1.23 -1.77 -0.71
N ILE A 34 0.04 -1.38 -0.60
CA ILE A 34 0.67 -0.44 -1.53
C ILE A 34 0.62 -0.97 -2.98
N ARG A 35 0.91 -2.25 -3.22
CA ARG A 35 0.81 -2.84 -4.56
C ARG A 35 -0.62 -2.80 -5.10
N ILE A 36 -1.61 -3.19 -4.29
CA ILE A 36 -3.02 -3.20 -4.68
C ILE A 36 -3.48 -1.77 -5.01
N THR A 37 -3.21 -0.81 -4.12
CA THR A 37 -3.62 0.59 -4.31
C THR A 37 -2.96 1.20 -5.53
N LEU A 38 -1.64 1.06 -5.72
CA LEU A 38 -0.95 1.61 -6.90
C LEU A 38 -1.43 0.96 -8.20
N THR A 39 -1.72 -0.35 -8.18
CA THR A 39 -2.30 -1.06 -9.33
C THR A 39 -3.69 -0.50 -9.67
N LYS A 40 -4.55 -0.30 -8.66
CA LYS A 40 -5.88 0.29 -8.82
C LYS A 40 -5.79 1.69 -9.41
N VAL A 41 -4.96 2.56 -8.84
CA VAL A 41 -4.74 3.94 -9.33
C VAL A 41 -4.25 3.93 -10.78
N ALA A 42 -3.28 3.08 -11.11
CA ALA A 42 -2.73 3.00 -12.46
C ALA A 42 -3.77 2.53 -13.49
N ARG A 43 -4.65 1.59 -13.10
CA ARG A 43 -5.70 1.02 -13.95
C ARG A 43 -6.90 1.94 -14.11
N GLU A 44 -7.37 2.52 -13.01
CA GLU A 44 -8.61 3.29 -12.96
C GLU A 44 -8.40 4.79 -13.19
N LYS A 45 -7.15 5.27 -13.13
CA LYS A 45 -6.80 6.70 -13.25
C LYS A 45 -7.52 7.59 -12.21
N ALA A 46 -7.94 7.01 -11.10
CA ALA A 46 -8.61 7.67 -10.00
C ALA A 46 -8.12 7.10 -8.66
N LEU A 47 -8.14 7.91 -7.60
CA LEU A 47 -7.74 7.50 -6.25
C LEU A 47 -8.96 7.18 -5.37
N PHE A 48 -9.97 8.04 -5.42
CA PHE A 48 -11.28 7.84 -4.81
C PHE A 48 -12.30 8.07 -5.93
N ALA A 49 -12.99 7.02 -6.34
CA ALA A 49 -14.25 7.21 -7.07
C ALA A 49 -15.25 7.72 -6.02
N PHE A 50 -15.52 9.03 -6.05
CA PHE A 50 -16.62 9.62 -5.31
C PHE A 50 -17.94 9.35 -6.03
#